data_AF-A0A968FEL5-F1
#
_entry.id   AF-A0A968FEL5-F1
#
_cell.length_a   1.000
_cell.length_b   1.000
_cell.length_c   1.000
_cell.angle_alpha   90.00
_cell.angle_beta   90.00
_cell.angle_gamma   90.00
#
_symmetry.space_group_name_H-M   'P 1'
#
loop_
_entity.id
_entity.type
_entity.pdbx_description
1 polymer ?
#
loop_
_entity_poly.entity_id
_entity_poly.type
_entity_poly.pdbx_seq_one_letter_code
_entity_poly.pdbx_strand_id
1 'polypeptide(L)'
;MPRVSFSVARLHWHSVRQRGAYLGQRNQSIDDRIPLLSRAVKVRRSELAGLVGGFLYFFFLLCSYYMLRPVRDEMGVRGGVENLQWLFTATFFAMLVAVPIFAALASRFPRRRLIPAVYGFFILCIVGFWGWLESGVAGSWAARTFFVWLSVFNLFVVSVFWSFMADTFDHRQAARLFGAIAAGGSAGAILGPGITASLAAEVGPAPLLPLAAGVLALTLPCMFGLARWSSRRRDGAPRTGRAAEEPLGGAILEGVRAVAGSRYLVGICVFIWLYTTLATFLYFTQADILKTAIPDSGERTSVFAAIDLATNALTVGIQLFATARLVERFGLARTLALVPALVAVGFLALATAPALAVIATVQVVRRAGNYALARPGREMLFTVVSRMEKYKAKNFIDTVVYRGGDAVAGWAFAGLSAAGLGLRGSALVAVPLALAWLVVGYWLGRRHQGRARALEEDIRDVRSPLPETS
;
A
#
# COMPACT_ATOMS: atom_id res chain seq x y z
N MET A 1 39.92 -58.20 49.81
CA MET A 1 38.60 -57.69 49.34
C MET A 1 38.38 -56.29 49.93
N PRO A 2 37.71 -55.32 49.28
CA PRO A 2 37.26 -55.27 47.88
C PRO A 2 37.39 -53.88 47.17
N ARG A 3 37.04 -53.90 45.86
CA ARG A 3 36.27 -52.88 45.09
C ARG A 3 36.91 -51.54 44.70
N VAL A 4 37.40 -51.50 43.45
CA VAL A 4 37.20 -50.36 42.54
C VAL A 4 36.81 -50.89 41.17
N SER A 5 35.62 -50.52 40.67
CA SER A 5 35.28 -50.26 39.26
C SER A 5 33.78 -50.43 39.03
N PHE A 6 33.01 -49.35 39.17
CA PHE A 6 31.60 -49.29 38.72
C PHE A 6 31.13 -47.86 38.35
N SER A 7 32.06 -46.92 38.09
CA SER A 7 31.71 -45.51 37.82
C SER A 7 31.59 -45.19 36.32
N VAL A 8 32.30 -45.91 35.44
CA VAL A 8 32.36 -45.55 34.00
C VAL A 8 31.12 -46.00 33.22
N ALA A 9 30.46 -47.09 33.62
CA ALA A 9 29.28 -47.61 32.91
C ALA A 9 28.03 -46.71 33.03
N ARG A 10 27.92 -45.89 34.09
CA ARG A 10 26.73 -45.07 34.37
C ARG A 10 26.70 -43.75 33.59
N LEU A 11 27.87 -43.21 33.26
CA LEU A 11 28.02 -42.00 32.43
C LEU A 11 27.74 -42.27 30.95
N HIS A 12 28.08 -43.47 30.45
CA HIS A 12 27.82 -43.82 29.05
C HIS A 12 26.31 -44.00 28.76
N TRP A 13 25.56 -44.60 29.68
CA TRP A 13 24.11 -44.81 29.54
C TRP A 13 23.28 -43.50 29.53
N HIS A 14 23.67 -42.49 30.31
CA HIS A 14 23.00 -41.19 30.26
C HIS A 14 23.22 -40.45 28.93
N SER A 15 24.40 -40.59 28.33
CA SER A 15 24.73 -39.95 27.04
C SER A 15 24.00 -40.58 25.83
N VAL A 16 23.73 -41.89 25.89
CA VAL A 16 22.98 -42.62 24.85
C VAL A 16 21.49 -42.31 24.94
N ARG A 17 20.92 -42.19 26.15
CA ARG A 17 19.52 -41.80 26.35
C ARG A 17 19.26 -40.34 25.95
N GLN A 18 20.22 -39.43 26.17
CA GLN A 18 20.14 -38.07 25.65
C GLN A 18 20.29 -38.00 24.14
N ARG A 19 21.18 -38.79 23.51
CA ARG A 19 21.25 -38.87 22.03
C ARG A 19 19.99 -39.47 21.42
N GLY A 20 19.37 -40.47 22.05
CA GLY A 20 18.07 -41.02 21.64
C GLY A 20 16.93 -40.00 21.74
N ALA A 21 16.91 -39.17 22.78
CA ALA A 21 15.92 -38.08 22.92
C ALA A 21 16.16 -36.93 21.93
N TYR A 22 17.42 -36.57 21.66
CA TYR A 22 17.77 -35.57 20.64
C TYR A 22 17.49 -36.05 19.21
N LEU A 23 17.69 -37.34 18.92
CA LEU A 23 17.34 -37.93 17.62
C LEU A 23 15.83 -38.12 17.48
N GLY A 24 15.11 -38.43 18.56
CA GLY A 24 13.63 -38.47 18.60
C GLY A 24 12.97 -37.11 18.37
N GLN A 25 13.54 -36.02 18.90
CA GLN A 25 13.08 -34.65 18.62
C GLN A 25 13.45 -34.17 17.21
N ARG A 26 14.57 -34.63 16.65
CA ARG A 26 14.96 -34.30 15.26
C ARG A 26 14.03 -34.98 14.24
N ASN A 27 13.54 -36.18 14.55
CA ASN A 27 12.63 -36.93 13.68
C ASN A 27 11.16 -36.49 13.75
N GLN A 28 10.72 -35.80 14.81
CA GLN A 28 9.39 -35.16 14.85
C GLN A 28 9.32 -33.84 14.07
N SER A 29 10.45 -33.29 13.64
CA SER A 29 10.51 -32.05 12.85
C SER A 29 10.31 -32.24 11.34
N ILE A 30 10.20 -33.50 10.90
CA ILE A 30 10.15 -33.87 9.50
C ILE A 30 8.70 -34.27 9.18
N ASP A 31 8.01 -33.33 8.52
CA ASP A 31 6.73 -33.47 7.81
C ASP A 31 5.44 -32.95 8.45
N ASP A 32 5.58 -31.85 9.20
CA ASP A 32 4.46 -31.00 9.64
C ASP A 32 4.01 -29.98 8.56
N ARG A 33 4.17 -30.36 7.28
CA ARG A 33 3.80 -29.56 6.10
C ARG A 33 2.43 -30.01 5.59
N ILE A 34 1.67 -29.10 5.00
CA ILE A 34 0.41 -29.43 4.30
C ILE A 34 0.76 -29.63 2.83
N PRO A 35 0.64 -30.86 2.27
CA PRO A 35 1.20 -31.19 0.97
C PRO A 35 0.72 -30.29 -0.18
N LEU A 36 -0.55 -29.87 -0.17
CA LEU A 36 -1.13 -28.98 -1.20
C LEU A 36 -0.67 -27.51 -1.09
N LEU A 37 -0.55 -26.96 0.13
CA LEU A 37 -0.13 -25.56 0.35
C LEU A 37 1.39 -25.38 0.35
N SER A 38 2.14 -26.45 0.62
CA SER A 38 3.60 -26.42 0.75
C SER A 38 4.35 -26.08 -0.56
N ARG A 39 3.70 -26.28 -1.72
CA ARG A 39 4.25 -25.94 -3.04
C ARG A 39 4.25 -24.43 -3.32
N ALA A 40 3.31 -23.67 -2.76
CA ALA A 40 3.19 -22.23 -2.97
C ALA A 40 3.68 -21.40 -1.78
N VAL A 41 3.46 -21.87 -0.54
CA VAL A 41 3.85 -21.16 0.69
C VAL A 41 4.43 -22.14 1.70
N LYS A 42 5.63 -21.85 2.22
CA LYS A 42 6.30 -22.66 3.25
C LYS A 42 5.63 -22.44 4.62
N VAL A 43 4.46 -23.05 4.83
CA VAL A 43 3.61 -22.95 6.04
C VAL A 43 3.72 -24.21 6.90
N ARG A 44 3.85 -24.05 8.21
CA ARG A 44 3.74 -25.15 9.19
C ARG A 44 2.29 -25.31 9.66
N ARG A 45 1.84 -26.52 10.00
CA ARG A 45 0.45 -26.76 10.48
C ARG A 45 0.05 -25.82 11.64
N SER A 46 0.94 -25.60 12.60
CA SER A 46 0.71 -24.69 13.73
C SER A 46 0.64 -23.20 13.35
N GLU A 47 1.06 -22.82 12.14
CA GLU A 47 1.00 -21.47 11.59
C GLU A 47 -0.23 -21.21 10.71
N LEU A 48 -0.97 -22.27 10.34
CA LEU A 48 -2.11 -22.15 9.42
C LEU A 48 -3.21 -21.24 9.97
N ALA A 49 -3.58 -21.39 11.24
CA ALA A 49 -4.60 -20.55 11.88
C ALA A 49 -4.17 -19.06 11.88
N GLY A 50 -2.89 -18.79 12.12
CA GLY A 50 -2.35 -17.43 12.04
C GLY A 50 -2.39 -16.88 10.62
N LEU A 51 -1.98 -17.68 9.63
CA LEU A 51 -2.01 -17.30 8.22
C LEU A 51 -3.43 -16.99 7.74
N VAL A 52 -4.40 -17.88 8.00
CA VAL A 52 -5.80 -17.69 7.61
C VAL A 52 -6.40 -16.48 8.33
N GLY A 53 -6.12 -16.33 9.62
CA GLY A 53 -6.56 -15.16 10.39
C GLY A 53 -6.02 -13.85 9.83
N GLY A 54 -4.72 -13.80 9.51
CA GLY A 54 -4.10 -12.63 8.87
C GLY A 54 -4.60 -12.36 7.45
N PHE A 55 -4.80 -13.41 6.65
CA PHE A 55 -5.36 -13.33 5.30
C PHE A 55 -6.78 -12.76 5.31
N LEU A 56 -7.68 -13.35 6.10
CA LEU A 56 -9.07 -12.89 6.22
C LEU A 56 -9.15 -11.49 6.81
N TYR A 57 -8.31 -11.18 7.79
CA TYR A 57 -8.22 -9.85 8.34
C TYR A 57 -7.87 -8.81 7.26
N PHE A 58 -6.82 -9.03 6.47
CA PHE A 58 -6.45 -8.07 5.44
C PHE A 58 -7.45 -8.03 4.28
N PHE A 59 -8.06 -9.17 3.96
CA PHE A 59 -9.13 -9.29 2.98
C PHE A 59 -10.34 -8.43 3.34
N PHE A 60 -10.92 -8.58 4.53
CA PHE A 60 -12.08 -7.79 4.95
C PHE A 60 -11.75 -6.30 5.05
N LEU A 61 -10.54 -5.99 5.55
CA LEU A 61 -10.05 -4.63 5.68
C LEU A 61 -9.96 -3.91 4.32
N LEU A 62 -9.32 -4.53 3.33
CA LEU A 62 -9.24 -3.93 1.99
C LEU A 62 -10.56 -4.04 1.22
N CYS A 63 -11.37 -5.07 1.43
CA CYS A 63 -12.71 -5.16 0.86
C CYS A 63 -13.54 -3.95 1.28
N SER A 64 -13.64 -3.66 2.58
CA SER A 64 -14.37 -2.49 3.10
C SER A 64 -13.83 -1.17 2.52
N TYR A 65 -12.51 -0.97 2.52
CA TYR A 65 -11.92 0.25 1.95
C TYR A 65 -12.24 0.43 0.46
N TYR A 66 -12.07 -0.63 -0.33
CA TYR A 66 -12.31 -0.56 -1.77
C TYR A 66 -13.79 -0.55 -2.14
N MET A 67 -14.71 -0.95 -1.25
CA MET A 67 -16.14 -0.66 -1.40
C MET A 67 -16.44 0.84 -1.29
N LEU A 68 -15.81 1.52 -0.32
CA LEU A 68 -16.02 2.94 -0.04
C LEU A 68 -15.28 3.87 -1.00
N ARG A 69 -14.21 3.42 -1.64
CA ARG A 69 -13.40 4.24 -2.54
C ARG A 69 -14.20 4.78 -3.75
N PRO A 70 -14.98 3.98 -4.48
CA PRO A 70 -15.85 4.49 -5.53
C PRO A 70 -16.91 5.47 -5.01
N VAL A 71 -17.46 5.22 -3.81
CA VAL A 71 -18.41 6.13 -3.16
C VAL A 71 -17.73 7.48 -2.88
N ARG A 72 -16.48 7.47 -2.39
CA ARG A 72 -15.70 8.70 -2.21
C ARG A 72 -15.49 9.44 -3.52
N ASP A 73 -15.17 8.73 -4.59
CA ASP A 73 -14.96 9.35 -5.90
C ASP A 73 -16.23 10.00 -6.43
N GLU A 74 -17.39 9.36 -6.22
CA GLU A 74 -18.69 9.99 -6.49
C GLU A 74 -18.94 11.21 -5.61
N MET A 75 -18.65 11.13 -4.31
CA MET A 75 -18.83 12.26 -3.39
C MET A 75 -17.97 13.47 -3.78
N GLY A 76 -16.83 13.24 -4.45
CA GLY A 76 -16.05 14.31 -5.08
C GLY A 76 -16.80 15.01 -6.21
N VAL A 77 -17.53 14.25 -7.04
CA VAL A 77 -18.39 14.80 -8.10
C VAL A 77 -19.62 15.50 -7.51
N ARG A 78 -20.32 14.85 -6.58
CA ARG A 78 -21.52 15.38 -5.90
C ARG A 78 -21.22 16.61 -5.04
N GLY A 79 -20.03 16.67 -4.46
CA GLY A 79 -19.51 17.82 -3.72
C GLY A 79 -19.17 19.02 -4.61
N GLY A 80 -19.19 18.86 -5.94
CA GLY A 80 -18.86 19.90 -6.91
C GLY A 80 -17.46 19.71 -7.49
N VAL A 81 -17.38 19.37 -8.77
CA VAL A 81 -16.12 19.15 -9.52
C VAL A 81 -15.23 20.41 -9.50
N GLU A 82 -15.85 21.58 -9.52
CA GLU A 82 -15.18 22.89 -9.40
C GLU A 82 -14.56 23.16 -8.03
N ASN A 83 -14.83 22.30 -7.04
CA ASN A 83 -14.29 22.39 -5.68
C ASN A 83 -13.25 21.30 -5.38
N LEU A 84 -12.89 20.44 -6.34
CA LEU A 84 -11.95 19.34 -6.11
C LEU A 84 -10.60 19.82 -5.59
N GLN A 85 -10.05 20.94 -6.09
CA GLN A 85 -8.79 21.53 -5.60
C GLN A 85 -8.82 21.83 -4.10
N TRP A 86 -9.98 22.25 -3.58
CA TRP A 86 -10.18 22.46 -2.15
C TRP A 86 -10.23 21.14 -1.38
N LEU A 87 -10.84 20.09 -1.93
CA LEU A 87 -10.87 18.75 -1.30
C LEU A 87 -9.48 18.13 -1.17
N PHE A 88 -8.66 18.28 -2.20
CA PHE A 88 -7.27 17.84 -2.18
C PHE A 88 -6.42 18.66 -1.21
N THR A 89 -6.64 19.98 -1.15
CA THR A 89 -6.00 20.88 -0.18
C THR A 89 -6.39 20.51 1.26
N ALA A 90 -7.68 20.32 1.53
CA ALA A 90 -8.18 19.88 2.83
C ALA A 90 -7.62 18.50 3.22
N THR A 91 -7.54 17.57 2.26
CA THR A 91 -6.90 16.25 2.48
C THR A 91 -5.43 16.39 2.85
N PHE A 92 -4.67 17.27 2.18
CA PHE A 92 -3.27 17.51 2.49
C PHE A 92 -3.08 18.00 3.94
N PHE A 93 -3.80 19.04 4.36
CA PHE A 93 -3.71 19.56 5.71
C PHE A 93 -4.25 18.58 6.76
N ALA A 94 -5.35 17.88 6.47
CA ALA A 94 -5.89 16.86 7.37
C ALA A 94 -4.87 15.74 7.60
N MET A 95 -4.17 15.29 6.56
CA MET A 95 -3.11 14.28 6.68
C MET A 95 -1.91 14.79 7.48
N LEU A 96 -1.52 16.06 7.30
CA LEU A 96 -0.41 16.68 8.04
C LEU A 96 -0.68 16.74 9.55
N VAL A 97 -1.95 16.90 9.95
CA VAL A 97 -2.37 16.89 11.36
C VAL A 97 -2.61 15.48 11.88
N ALA A 98 -3.29 14.63 11.11
CA ALA A 98 -3.72 13.31 11.56
C ALA A 98 -2.53 12.36 11.77
N VAL A 99 -1.52 12.38 10.89
CA VAL A 99 -0.36 11.47 10.98
C VAL A 99 0.43 11.65 12.29
N PRO A 100 0.83 12.88 12.71
CA PRO A 100 1.46 13.09 14.01
C PRO A 100 0.60 12.69 15.20
N ILE A 101 -0.70 12.98 15.17
CA ILE A 101 -1.64 12.59 16.24
C ILE A 101 -1.65 11.07 16.39
N PHE A 102 -1.72 10.35 15.27
CA PHE A 102 -1.67 8.88 15.29
C PHE A 102 -0.36 8.35 15.85
N ALA A 103 0.77 8.90 15.43
CA ALA A 103 2.09 8.50 15.92
C ALA A 103 2.19 8.72 17.44
N ALA A 104 1.68 9.85 17.95
CA ALA A 104 1.62 10.13 19.38
C ALA A 104 0.68 9.19 20.14
N LEU A 105 -0.45 8.81 19.54
CA LEU A 105 -1.39 7.87 20.14
C LEU A 105 -0.82 6.44 20.17
N ALA A 106 -0.15 6.03 19.10
CA ALA A 106 0.51 4.73 18.95
C ALA A 106 1.71 4.55 19.88
N SER A 107 2.37 5.64 20.28
CA SER A 107 3.46 5.60 21.27
C SER A 107 2.95 5.55 22.72
N ARG A 108 1.78 6.13 23.00
CA ARG A 108 1.20 6.20 24.35
C ARG A 108 0.37 4.98 24.73
N PHE A 109 -0.36 4.40 23.79
CA PHE A 109 -1.32 3.33 24.09
C PHE A 109 -0.83 1.95 23.63
N PRO A 110 -1.09 0.89 24.42
CA PRO A 110 -0.78 -0.47 23.99
C PRO A 110 -1.63 -0.82 22.76
N ARG A 111 -0.96 -1.27 21.69
CA ARG A 111 -1.56 -1.58 20.38
C ARG A 111 -2.78 -2.52 20.49
N ARG A 112 -2.79 -3.46 21.44
CA ARG A 112 -3.93 -4.36 21.72
C ARG A 112 -5.25 -3.64 22.07
N ARG A 113 -5.19 -2.44 22.68
CA ARG A 113 -6.37 -1.62 22.97
C ARG A 113 -6.62 -0.57 21.89
N LEU A 114 -5.54 0.04 21.39
CA LEU A 114 -5.61 1.10 20.41
C LEU A 114 -6.27 0.63 19.10
N ILE A 115 -5.89 -0.53 18.60
CA ILE A 115 -6.32 -1.02 17.28
C ILE A 115 -7.84 -1.30 17.24
N PRO A 116 -8.43 -2.09 18.17
CA PRO A 116 -9.88 -2.25 18.21
C PRO A 116 -10.62 -0.92 18.35
N ALA A 117 -10.11 0.01 19.16
CA ALA A 117 -10.74 1.32 19.36
C ALA A 117 -10.74 2.15 18.07
N VAL A 118 -9.64 2.14 17.30
CA VAL A 118 -9.54 2.83 16.01
C VAL A 118 -10.54 2.26 15.00
N TYR A 119 -10.69 0.93 14.94
CA TYR A 119 -11.68 0.34 14.03
C TYR A 119 -13.11 0.56 14.48
N GLY A 120 -13.39 0.45 15.78
CA GLY A 120 -14.69 0.80 16.34
C GLY A 120 -15.07 2.26 16.03
N PHE A 121 -14.13 3.19 16.20
CA PHE A 121 -14.30 4.59 15.81
C PHE A 121 -14.66 4.74 14.34
N PHE A 122 -13.89 4.12 13.43
CA PHE A 122 -14.18 4.23 12.00
C PHE A 122 -15.50 3.56 11.59
N ILE A 123 -15.86 2.42 12.20
CA ILE A 123 -17.17 1.78 11.97
C ILE A 123 -18.30 2.73 12.37
N LEU A 124 -18.21 3.35 13.55
CA LEU A 124 -19.19 4.35 14.01
C LEU A 124 -19.24 5.56 13.08
N CYS A 125 -18.10 6.05 12.59
CA CYS A 125 -18.06 7.12 11.60
C CYS A 125 -18.76 6.73 10.30
N ILE A 126 -18.55 5.52 9.78
CA ILE A 126 -19.21 5.06 8.54
C ILE A 126 -20.74 5.04 8.73
N VAL A 127 -21.22 4.54 9.86
CA VAL A 127 -22.65 4.55 10.19
C VAL A 127 -23.18 5.98 10.35
N GLY A 128 -22.41 6.87 10.98
CA GLY A 128 -22.75 8.29 11.10
C GLY A 128 -22.83 9.01 9.75
N PHE A 129 -21.88 8.74 8.85
CA PHE A 129 -21.92 9.28 7.49
C PHE A 129 -23.08 8.74 6.67
N TRP A 130 -23.46 7.48 6.86
CA TRP A 130 -24.66 6.93 6.25
C TRP A 130 -25.91 7.72 6.68
N GLY A 131 -26.11 7.89 7.99
CA GLY A 131 -27.24 8.70 8.50
C GLY A 131 -27.22 10.15 8.02
N TRP A 132 -26.03 10.77 7.94
CA TRP A 132 -25.91 12.15 7.45
C TRP A 132 -26.22 12.25 5.95
N LEU A 133 -25.73 11.33 5.12
CA LEU A 133 -26.00 11.34 3.67
C LEU A 133 -27.47 11.05 3.36
N GLU A 134 -28.10 10.12 4.08
CA GLU A 134 -29.53 9.80 3.95
C GLU A 134 -30.44 10.95 4.42
N SER A 135 -30.02 11.72 5.42
CA SER A 135 -30.82 12.86 5.91
C SER A 135 -31.06 13.94 4.86
N GLY A 136 -30.23 13.99 3.80
CA GLY A 136 -30.25 15.06 2.79
C GLY A 136 -29.75 16.43 3.29
N VAL A 137 -29.54 16.59 4.61
CA VAL A 137 -29.15 17.85 5.22
C VAL A 137 -27.71 18.20 4.87
N ALA A 138 -27.52 19.34 4.22
CA ALA A 138 -26.19 19.81 3.77
C ALA A 138 -25.44 18.74 2.97
N GLY A 139 -26.13 18.02 2.07
CA GLY A 139 -25.60 16.85 1.37
C GLY A 139 -24.28 17.10 0.62
N SER A 140 -24.05 18.31 0.11
CA SER A 140 -22.76 18.68 -0.50
C SER A 140 -21.62 18.73 0.53
N TRP A 141 -21.85 19.27 1.72
CA TRP A 141 -20.86 19.28 2.80
C TRP A 141 -20.63 17.89 3.38
N ALA A 142 -21.68 17.06 3.50
CA ALA A 142 -21.54 15.65 3.88
C ALA A 142 -20.62 14.91 2.89
N ALA A 143 -20.86 15.08 1.58
CA ALA A 143 -20.03 14.49 0.52
C ALA A 143 -18.57 14.95 0.59
N ARG A 144 -18.33 16.26 0.71
CA ARG A 144 -16.97 16.84 0.81
C ARG A 144 -16.24 16.36 2.07
N THR A 145 -16.94 16.29 3.20
CA THR A 145 -16.36 15.82 4.47
C THR A 145 -16.02 14.34 4.39
N PHE A 146 -16.93 13.52 3.83
CA PHE A 146 -16.70 12.10 3.59
C PHE A 146 -15.49 11.87 2.67
N PHE A 147 -15.34 12.70 1.62
CA PHE A 147 -14.20 12.62 0.70
C PHE A 147 -12.85 12.72 1.44
N VAL A 148 -12.72 13.77 2.27
CA VAL A 148 -11.51 14.03 3.05
C VAL A 148 -11.32 12.94 4.11
N TRP A 149 -12.39 12.60 4.83
CA TRP A 149 -12.35 11.57 5.88
C TRP A 149 -11.91 10.21 5.35
N LEU A 150 -12.43 9.74 4.21
CA LEU A 150 -12.03 8.44 3.66
C LEU A 150 -10.56 8.44 3.22
N SER A 151 -10.06 9.57 2.76
CA SER A 151 -8.66 9.73 2.38
C SER A 151 -7.71 9.57 3.58
N VAL A 152 -8.14 10.03 4.76
CA VAL A 152 -7.45 9.81 6.04
C VAL A 152 -7.59 8.36 6.50
N PHE A 153 -8.83 7.84 6.53
CA PHE A 153 -9.15 6.45 6.91
C PHE A 153 -8.23 5.42 6.26
N ASN A 154 -8.03 5.51 4.94
CA ASN A 154 -7.23 4.56 4.17
C ASN A 154 -5.80 4.40 4.72
N LEU A 155 -5.12 5.53 4.98
CA LEU A 155 -3.73 5.47 5.44
C LEU A 155 -3.64 4.83 6.83
N PHE A 156 -4.58 5.18 7.70
CA PHE A 156 -4.60 4.72 9.08
C PHE A 156 -4.85 3.23 9.18
N VAL A 157 -5.91 2.75 8.54
CA VAL A 157 -6.38 1.37 8.71
C VAL A 157 -5.34 0.36 8.20
N VAL A 158 -4.65 0.68 7.09
CA VAL A 158 -3.56 -0.15 6.56
C VAL A 158 -2.30 -0.08 7.45
N SER A 159 -1.93 1.10 7.95
CA SER A 159 -0.77 1.25 8.84
C SER A 159 -0.97 0.48 10.16
N VAL A 160 -2.16 0.58 10.73
CA VAL A 160 -2.59 -0.14 11.93
C VAL A 160 -2.53 -1.65 11.72
N PHE A 161 -3.03 -2.13 10.58
CA PHE A 161 -2.96 -3.55 10.21
C PHE A 161 -1.51 -4.06 10.22
N TRP A 162 -0.60 -3.41 9.48
CA TRP A 162 0.78 -3.88 9.41
C TRP A 162 1.53 -3.78 10.73
N SER A 163 1.20 -2.79 11.55
CA SER A 163 1.73 -2.67 12.92
C SER A 163 1.32 -3.87 13.77
N PHE A 164 0.04 -4.26 13.72
CA PHE A 164 -0.47 -5.44 14.40
C PHE A 164 0.19 -6.74 13.93
N MET A 165 0.38 -6.88 12.61
CA MET A 165 0.96 -8.07 12.02
C MET A 165 2.43 -8.23 12.41
N ALA A 166 3.19 -7.13 12.43
CA ALA A 166 4.58 -7.11 12.90
C ALA A 166 4.67 -7.50 14.39
N ASP A 167 3.69 -7.11 15.21
CA ASP A 167 3.64 -7.53 16.62
C ASP A 167 3.17 -8.96 16.85
N THR A 168 2.51 -9.58 15.86
CA THR A 168 1.90 -10.91 15.99
C THR A 168 2.83 -12.02 15.49
N PHE A 169 3.57 -11.77 14.41
CA PHE A 169 4.41 -12.74 13.74
C PHE A 169 5.90 -12.46 13.96
N ASP A 170 6.67 -13.51 14.20
CA ASP A 170 8.13 -13.37 14.31
C ASP A 170 8.78 -13.11 12.95
N HIS A 171 10.00 -12.57 12.96
CA HIS A 171 10.73 -12.19 11.74
C HIS A 171 10.81 -13.32 10.69
N ARG A 172 11.09 -14.57 11.11
CA ARG A 172 11.14 -15.74 10.21
C ARG A 172 9.79 -16.10 9.60
N GLN A 173 8.69 -15.85 10.31
CA GLN A 173 7.34 -16.10 9.83
C GLN A 173 6.93 -15.01 8.87
N ALA A 174 7.19 -13.75 9.21
CA ALA A 174 6.89 -12.59 8.37
C ALA A 174 7.48 -12.76 6.96
N ALA A 175 8.75 -13.16 6.87
CA ALA A 175 9.44 -13.40 5.60
C ALA A 175 8.78 -14.47 4.70
N ARG A 176 8.06 -15.44 5.27
CA ARG A 176 7.41 -16.52 4.50
C ARG A 176 5.92 -16.30 4.28
N LEU A 177 5.23 -15.70 5.25
CA LEU A 177 3.77 -15.66 5.31
C LEU A 177 3.19 -14.33 4.84
N PHE A 178 3.92 -13.21 4.93
CA PHE A 178 3.36 -11.89 4.62
C PHE A 178 2.97 -11.75 3.14
N GLY A 179 3.67 -12.44 2.22
CA GLY A 179 3.26 -12.49 0.81
C GLY A 179 1.89 -13.13 0.62
N ALA A 180 1.64 -14.27 1.29
CA ALA A 180 0.34 -14.94 1.26
C ALA A 180 -0.76 -14.11 1.95
N ILE A 181 -0.45 -13.47 3.08
CA ILE A 181 -1.38 -12.55 3.76
C ILE A 181 -1.71 -11.35 2.87
N ALA A 182 -0.72 -10.77 2.19
CA ALA A 182 -0.90 -9.66 1.26
C ALA A 182 -1.80 -10.03 0.06
N ALA A 183 -1.79 -11.30 -0.37
CA ALA A 183 -2.72 -11.80 -1.39
C ALA A 183 -4.19 -11.69 -0.92
N GLY A 184 -4.47 -11.84 0.38
CA GLY A 184 -5.80 -11.61 0.95
C GLY A 184 -6.27 -10.18 0.75
N GLY A 185 -5.39 -9.20 0.96
CA GLY A 185 -5.68 -7.80 0.66
C GLY A 185 -5.95 -7.56 -0.83
N SER A 186 -5.23 -8.23 -1.73
CA SER A 186 -5.47 -8.13 -3.17
C SER A 186 -6.82 -8.72 -3.58
N ALA A 187 -7.21 -9.86 -3.00
CA ALA A 187 -8.53 -10.45 -3.19
C ALA A 187 -9.64 -9.53 -2.67
N GLY A 188 -9.44 -8.90 -1.50
CA GLY A 188 -10.37 -7.90 -0.96
C GLY A 188 -10.49 -6.67 -1.85
N ALA A 189 -9.37 -6.20 -2.41
CA ALA A 189 -9.34 -5.07 -3.34
C ALA A 189 -10.03 -5.34 -4.70
N ILE A 190 -10.23 -6.62 -5.05
CA ILE A 190 -11.01 -7.03 -6.22
C ILE A 190 -12.49 -7.20 -5.82
N LEU A 191 -12.78 -7.90 -4.72
CA LEU A 191 -14.16 -8.15 -4.31
C LEU A 191 -14.89 -6.86 -3.91
N GLY A 192 -14.23 -5.94 -3.20
CA GLY A 192 -14.84 -4.70 -2.72
C GLY A 192 -15.48 -3.85 -3.83
N PRO A 193 -14.73 -3.45 -4.87
CA PRO A 193 -15.30 -2.74 -6.00
C PRO A 193 -16.26 -3.61 -6.81
N GLY A 194 -16.10 -4.93 -6.81
CA GLY A 194 -17.08 -5.84 -7.42
C GLY A 194 -18.46 -5.73 -6.80
N ILE A 195 -18.54 -5.75 -5.47
CA ILE A 195 -19.79 -5.55 -4.71
C ILE A 195 -20.38 -4.17 -5.00
N THR A 196 -19.55 -3.11 -4.97
CA THR A 196 -20.01 -1.75 -5.26
C THR A 196 -20.47 -1.61 -6.72
N ALA A 197 -19.77 -2.18 -7.69
CA ALA A 197 -20.15 -2.11 -9.10
C ALA A 197 -21.50 -2.78 -9.37
N SER A 198 -21.80 -3.91 -8.71
CA SER A 198 -23.07 -4.61 -8.87
C SER A 198 -24.24 -3.94 -8.17
N LEU A 199 -24.02 -3.30 -7.02
CA LEU A 199 -25.12 -2.79 -6.19
C LEU A 199 -25.35 -1.28 -6.34
N ALA A 200 -24.32 -0.49 -6.64
CA ALA A 200 -24.40 0.97 -6.54
C ALA A 200 -25.46 1.59 -7.44
N ALA A 201 -25.67 1.06 -8.65
CA ALA A 201 -26.67 1.58 -9.58
C ALA A 201 -28.11 1.33 -9.10
N GLU A 202 -28.34 0.25 -8.35
CA GLU A 202 -29.67 -0.13 -7.87
C GLU A 202 -30.03 0.53 -6.53
N VAL A 203 -29.08 0.54 -5.58
CA VAL A 203 -29.34 1.03 -4.20
C VAL A 203 -28.77 2.41 -3.93
N GLY A 204 -27.97 2.96 -4.84
CA GLY A 204 -27.26 4.21 -4.64
C GLY A 204 -26.02 4.10 -3.73
N PRO A 205 -25.27 5.21 -3.54
CA PRO A 205 -23.99 5.16 -2.82
C PRO A 205 -24.13 5.08 -1.30
N ALA A 206 -25.15 5.74 -0.72
CA ALA A 206 -25.28 5.84 0.74
C ALA A 206 -25.57 4.49 1.41
N PRO A 207 -26.47 3.62 0.90
CA PRO A 207 -26.72 2.29 1.47
C PRO A 207 -25.53 1.32 1.41
N LEU A 208 -24.47 1.62 0.66
CA LEU A 208 -23.25 0.82 0.65
C LEU A 208 -22.38 1.03 1.90
N LEU A 209 -22.53 2.17 2.59
CA LEU A 209 -21.78 2.49 3.81
C LEU A 209 -22.03 1.46 4.93
N PRO A 210 -23.29 1.15 5.34
CA PRO A 210 -23.52 0.15 6.38
C PRO A 210 -23.02 -1.24 5.99
N LEU A 211 -23.08 -1.61 4.70
CA LEU A 211 -22.49 -2.86 4.21
C LEU A 211 -20.96 -2.86 4.40
N ALA A 212 -20.28 -1.79 3.99
CA ALA A 212 -18.84 -1.64 4.19
C ALA A 212 -18.45 -1.58 5.67
N ALA A 213 -19.30 -1.00 6.54
CA ALA A 213 -19.13 -1.01 7.98
C ALA A 213 -19.24 -2.42 8.55
N GLY A 214 -20.20 -3.22 8.08
CA GLY A 214 -20.34 -4.64 8.44
C GLY A 214 -19.11 -5.45 8.03
N VAL A 215 -18.62 -5.27 6.80
CA VAL A 215 -17.39 -5.91 6.32
C VAL A 215 -16.18 -5.47 7.16
N LEU A 216 -16.07 -4.18 7.53
CA LEU A 216 -15.02 -3.71 8.43
C LEU A 216 -15.16 -4.33 9.83
N ALA A 217 -16.37 -4.49 10.35
CA ALA A 217 -16.61 -5.10 11.65
C ALA A 217 -16.15 -6.58 11.69
N LEU A 218 -16.20 -7.30 10.57
CA LEU A 218 -15.64 -8.66 10.46
C LEU A 218 -14.12 -8.71 10.68
N THR A 219 -13.40 -7.58 10.58
CA THR A 219 -11.97 -7.54 10.94
C THR A 219 -11.74 -7.74 12.44
N LEU A 220 -12.69 -7.33 13.30
CA LEU A 220 -12.57 -7.42 14.76
C LEU A 220 -12.46 -8.88 15.25
N PRO A 221 -13.36 -9.82 14.89
CA PRO A 221 -13.21 -11.21 15.29
C PRO A 221 -11.94 -11.86 14.73
N CYS A 222 -11.52 -11.53 13.50
CA CYS A 222 -10.25 -12.01 12.94
C CYS A 222 -9.06 -11.53 13.78
N MET A 223 -9.03 -10.25 14.12
CA MET A 223 -7.99 -9.65 14.97
C MET A 223 -7.98 -10.27 16.37
N PHE A 224 -9.13 -10.41 17.04
CA PHE A 224 -9.19 -11.03 18.37
C PHE A 224 -8.80 -12.51 18.34
N GLY A 225 -9.20 -13.25 17.30
CA GLY A 225 -8.76 -14.62 17.06
C GLY A 225 -7.24 -14.71 16.90
N LEU A 226 -6.66 -13.81 16.11
CA LEU A 226 -5.22 -13.76 15.87
C LEU A 226 -4.43 -13.37 17.13
N ALA A 227 -4.94 -12.41 17.92
CA ALA A 227 -4.35 -12.02 19.19
C ALA A 227 -4.38 -13.16 20.22
N ARG A 228 -5.48 -13.92 20.29
CA ARG A 228 -5.60 -15.11 21.16
C ARG A 228 -4.65 -16.21 20.72
N TRP A 229 -4.56 -16.47 19.41
CA TRP A 229 -3.64 -17.45 18.83
C TRP A 229 -2.18 -17.09 19.11
N SER A 230 -1.79 -15.82 18.94
CA SER A 230 -0.44 -15.34 19.22
C SER A 230 -0.10 -15.43 20.72
N SER A 231 -1.05 -15.09 21.61
CA SER A 231 -0.85 -15.15 23.06
C SER A 231 -0.58 -16.58 23.55
N ARG A 232 -1.40 -17.55 23.13
CA ARG A 232 -1.25 -18.98 23.49
C ARG A 232 0.10 -19.58 23.10
N ARG A 233 0.77 -19.01 22.08
CA ARG A 233 2.11 -19.43 21.65
C ARG A 233 3.23 -18.75 22.44
N ARG A 234 3.00 -17.51 22.89
CA ARG A 234 4.00 -16.74 23.65
C ARG A 234 4.15 -17.22 25.09
N ASP A 235 3.14 -17.86 25.65
CA ASP A 235 3.18 -18.43 27.00
C ASP A 235 4.21 -19.59 27.16
N GLY A 236 4.85 -20.04 26.07
CA GLY A 236 5.89 -21.08 26.07
C GLY A 236 7.31 -20.64 25.69
N ALA A 237 7.56 -19.36 25.41
CA ALA A 237 8.88 -18.86 24.99
C ALA A 237 9.37 -17.70 25.87
N PRO A 238 10.65 -17.70 26.31
CA PRO A 238 11.18 -16.59 27.11
C PRO A 238 11.10 -15.28 26.32
N ARG A 239 10.65 -14.22 27.00
CA ARG A 239 10.53 -12.86 26.48
C ARG A 239 11.92 -12.30 26.19
N THR A 240 12.51 -12.68 25.05
CA THR A 240 13.67 -11.95 24.53
C THR A 240 13.21 -10.53 24.21
N GLY A 241 13.97 -9.57 24.74
CA GLY A 241 13.56 -8.19 24.89
C GLY A 241 12.95 -7.63 23.61
N ARG A 242 11.82 -6.92 23.77
CA ARG A 242 11.42 -5.90 22.80
C ARG A 242 12.64 -5.01 22.62
N ALA A 243 13.34 -5.16 21.50
CA ALA A 243 14.10 -4.05 20.98
C ALA A 243 13.08 -2.90 20.94
N ALA A 244 13.30 -1.89 21.79
CA ALA A 244 12.60 -0.65 21.66
C ALA A 244 12.75 -0.28 20.18
N GLU A 245 11.64 -0.32 19.43
CA GLU A 245 11.60 0.41 18.17
C GLU A 245 11.94 1.83 18.59
N GLU A 246 13.20 2.23 18.37
CA GLU A 246 13.61 3.62 18.52
C GLU A 246 12.54 4.46 17.83
N PRO A 247 12.15 5.61 18.41
CA PRO A 247 11.19 6.48 17.76
C PRO A 247 11.71 6.75 16.35
N LEU A 248 11.06 6.12 15.36
CA LEU A 248 11.23 6.43 13.96
C LEU A 248 10.59 7.81 13.79
N GLY A 249 11.31 8.84 14.20
CA GLY A 249 10.94 10.24 14.13
C GLY A 249 12.10 11.09 13.62
N GLY A 250 12.46 10.94 12.35
CA GLY A 250 13.22 11.97 11.66
C GLY A 250 12.28 13.14 11.36
N ALA A 251 12.57 14.34 11.87
CA ALA A 251 11.75 15.50 11.59
C ALA A 251 11.66 15.72 10.07
N ILE A 252 10.47 16.09 9.55
CA ILE A 252 10.21 16.36 8.13
C ILE A 252 11.28 17.29 7.53
N LEU A 253 11.78 18.23 8.34
CA LEU A 253 12.84 19.18 7.99
C LEU A 253 14.19 18.51 7.66
N GLU A 254 14.54 17.41 8.31
CA GLU A 254 15.75 16.66 7.96
C GLU A 254 15.59 15.91 6.62
N GLY A 255 14.37 15.50 6.30
CA GLY A 255 14.02 14.95 4.99
C GLY A 255 14.23 15.96 3.86
N VAL A 256 13.86 17.22 4.08
CA VAL A 256 14.10 18.33 3.12
C VAL A 256 15.59 18.48 2.82
N ARG A 257 16.44 18.56 3.86
CA ARG A 257 17.89 18.69 3.70
C ARG A 257 18.50 17.49 2.99
N ALA A 258 18.07 16.27 3.33
CA ALA A 258 18.54 15.05 2.68
C ALA A 258 18.21 15.02 1.18
N VAL A 259 17.00 15.45 0.80
CA VAL A 259 16.60 15.56 -0.61
C VAL A 259 17.42 16.63 -1.33
N ALA A 260 17.54 17.83 -0.76
CA ALA A 260 18.25 18.95 -1.38
C ALA A 260 19.73 18.64 -1.66
N GLY A 261 20.37 17.84 -0.81
CA GLY A 261 21.77 17.42 -0.98
C GLY A 261 22.01 16.34 -2.05
N SER A 262 20.96 15.74 -2.62
CA SER A 262 21.11 14.58 -3.53
C SER A 262 20.31 14.73 -4.81
N ARG A 263 21.00 14.95 -5.93
CA ARG A 263 20.40 15.02 -7.28
C ARG A 263 19.54 13.79 -7.61
N TYR A 264 19.90 12.63 -7.06
CA TYR A 264 19.14 11.40 -7.25
C TYR A 264 17.81 11.42 -6.48
N LEU A 265 17.81 11.87 -5.22
CA LEU A 265 16.58 12.02 -4.42
C LEU A 265 15.68 13.12 -4.97
N VAL A 266 16.24 14.24 -5.44
CA VAL A 266 15.49 15.27 -6.19
C VAL A 266 14.82 14.67 -7.41
N GLY A 267 15.53 13.84 -8.19
CA GLY A 267 14.94 13.14 -9.33
C GLY A 267 13.75 12.26 -8.94
N ILE A 268 13.83 11.54 -7.81
CA ILE A 268 12.70 10.76 -7.28
C ILE A 268 11.53 11.67 -6.89
N CYS A 269 11.79 12.82 -6.25
CA CYS A 269 10.75 13.80 -5.94
C CYS A 269 10.06 14.33 -7.21
N VAL A 270 10.83 14.71 -8.23
CA VAL A 270 10.29 15.17 -9.52
C VAL A 270 9.47 14.07 -10.20
N PHE A 271 9.95 12.82 -10.19
CA PHE A 271 9.22 11.68 -10.73
C PHE A 271 7.86 11.52 -10.04
N ILE A 272 7.80 11.63 -8.72
CA ILE A 272 6.57 11.48 -7.94
C ILE A 272 5.64 12.65 -8.14
N TRP A 273 6.16 13.88 -8.17
CA TRP A 273 5.39 15.09 -8.41
C TRP A 273 4.76 15.11 -9.81
N LEU A 274 5.49 14.68 -10.84
CA LEU A 274 4.93 14.53 -12.18
C LEU A 274 3.85 13.45 -12.22
N TYR A 275 4.09 12.31 -11.57
CA TYR A 275 3.08 11.25 -11.44
C TYR A 275 1.80 11.75 -10.76
N THR A 276 1.90 12.43 -9.61
CA THR A 276 0.73 12.94 -8.89
C THR A 276 0.02 14.04 -9.68
N THR A 277 0.77 14.90 -10.38
CA THR A 277 0.18 15.92 -11.26
C THR A 277 -0.66 15.31 -12.37
N LEU A 278 -0.11 14.35 -13.11
CA LEU A 278 -0.81 13.65 -14.19
C LEU A 278 -1.98 12.81 -13.66
N ALA A 279 -1.82 12.19 -12.49
CA ALA A 279 -2.89 11.47 -11.81
C ALA A 279 -4.08 12.37 -11.45
N THR A 280 -3.80 13.55 -10.91
CA THR A 280 -4.80 14.54 -10.53
C THR A 280 -5.51 15.10 -11.75
N PHE A 281 -4.79 15.41 -12.83
CA PHE A 281 -5.39 15.88 -14.09
C PHE A 281 -6.37 14.85 -14.65
N LEU A 282 -6.00 13.57 -14.68
CA LEU A 282 -6.90 12.50 -15.10
C LEU A 282 -8.08 12.32 -14.15
N TYR A 283 -7.88 12.48 -12.84
CA TYR A 283 -8.97 12.41 -11.87
C TYR A 283 -9.99 13.54 -12.08
N PHE A 284 -9.55 14.78 -12.28
CA PHE A 284 -10.42 15.93 -12.50
C PHE A 284 -11.14 15.81 -13.85
N THR A 285 -10.42 15.41 -14.90
CA THR A 285 -10.99 15.11 -16.22
C THR A 285 -12.04 14.01 -16.13
N GLN A 286 -11.77 12.94 -15.39
CA GLN A 286 -12.73 11.87 -15.15
C GLN A 286 -13.97 12.38 -14.41
N ALA A 287 -13.79 13.14 -13.35
CA ALA A 287 -14.89 13.68 -12.57
C ALA A 287 -15.82 14.58 -13.41
N ASP A 288 -15.25 15.42 -14.28
CA ASP A 288 -15.99 16.29 -15.18
C ASP A 288 -16.75 15.49 -16.27
N ILE A 289 -16.08 14.54 -16.92
CA ILE A 289 -16.72 13.65 -17.91
C ILE A 289 -17.85 12.83 -17.27
N LEU A 290 -17.66 12.26 -16.07
CA LEU A 290 -18.71 11.49 -15.41
C LEU A 290 -19.88 12.37 -14.97
N LYS A 291 -19.61 13.59 -14.47
CA LYS A 291 -20.66 14.54 -14.06
C LYS A 291 -21.59 14.86 -15.22
N THR A 292 -21.03 15.06 -16.42
CA THR A 292 -21.79 15.41 -17.62
C THR A 292 -22.45 14.20 -18.28
N ALA A 293 -21.76 13.05 -18.33
CA ALA A 293 -22.24 11.87 -19.03
C ALA A 293 -23.27 11.05 -18.25
N ILE A 294 -23.23 11.08 -16.91
CA ILE A 294 -24.06 10.21 -16.05
C ILE A 294 -24.71 11.07 -14.94
N PRO A 295 -26.01 11.39 -15.08
CA PRO A 295 -26.74 12.17 -14.08
C PRO A 295 -26.92 11.44 -12.74
N ASP A 296 -27.12 10.12 -12.78
CA ASP A 296 -27.39 9.33 -11.57
C ASP A 296 -26.12 9.08 -10.73
N SER A 297 -26.29 9.19 -9.41
CA SER A 297 -25.20 9.05 -8.44
C SER A 297 -24.79 7.58 -8.23
N GLY A 298 -25.77 6.67 -8.26
CA GLY A 298 -25.55 5.24 -8.18
C GLY A 298 -24.79 4.71 -9.39
N GLU A 299 -25.21 5.08 -10.60
CA GLU A 299 -24.53 4.74 -11.85
C GLU A 299 -23.09 5.28 -11.90
N ARG A 300 -22.86 6.56 -11.52
CA ARG A 300 -21.49 7.09 -11.41
C ARG A 300 -20.63 6.26 -10.46
N THR A 301 -21.18 5.92 -9.30
CA THR A 301 -20.49 5.08 -8.30
C THR A 301 -20.18 3.69 -8.86
N SER A 302 -21.11 3.07 -9.60
CA SER A 302 -20.90 1.79 -10.26
C SER A 302 -19.77 1.87 -11.30
N VAL A 303 -19.71 2.94 -12.10
CA VAL A 303 -18.62 3.15 -13.08
C VAL A 303 -17.27 3.36 -12.39
N PHE A 304 -17.20 4.18 -11.33
CA PHE A 304 -15.98 4.31 -10.52
C PHE A 304 -15.54 2.94 -9.97
N ALA A 305 -16.49 2.12 -9.53
CA ALA A 305 -16.22 0.79 -8.99
C ALA A 305 -15.77 -0.20 -10.07
N ALA A 306 -16.33 -0.14 -11.28
CA ALA A 306 -15.89 -0.95 -12.41
C ALA A 306 -14.46 -0.61 -12.84
N ILE A 307 -14.10 0.69 -12.86
CA ILE A 307 -12.72 1.14 -13.11
C ILE A 307 -11.78 0.60 -12.03
N ASP A 308 -12.19 0.64 -10.76
CA ASP A 308 -11.42 0.10 -9.64
C ASP A 308 -11.25 -1.43 -9.72
N LEU A 309 -12.32 -2.15 -10.06
CA LEU A 309 -12.31 -3.59 -10.24
C LEU A 309 -11.34 -4.00 -11.36
N ALA A 310 -11.47 -3.38 -12.54
CA ALA A 310 -10.59 -3.62 -13.68
C ALA A 310 -9.13 -3.29 -13.35
N THR A 311 -8.90 -2.17 -12.63
CA THR A 311 -7.57 -1.78 -12.17
C THR A 311 -6.95 -2.85 -11.28
N ASN A 312 -7.67 -3.33 -10.26
CA ASN A 312 -7.13 -4.29 -9.31
C ASN A 312 -6.93 -5.67 -9.95
N ALA A 313 -7.87 -6.14 -10.78
CA ALA A 313 -7.74 -7.38 -11.52
C ALA A 313 -6.53 -7.36 -12.47
N LEU A 314 -6.37 -6.28 -13.24
CA LEU A 314 -5.22 -6.10 -14.14
C LEU A 314 -3.91 -5.97 -13.35
N THR A 315 -3.91 -5.27 -12.21
CA THR A 315 -2.73 -5.15 -11.34
C THR A 315 -2.25 -6.53 -10.90
N VAL A 316 -3.14 -7.37 -10.39
CA VAL A 316 -2.80 -8.73 -9.94
C VAL A 316 -2.31 -9.56 -11.13
N GLY A 317 -2.96 -9.49 -12.28
CA GLY A 317 -2.50 -10.16 -13.50
C GLY A 317 -1.07 -9.77 -13.89
N ILE A 318 -0.77 -8.47 -13.94
CA ILE A 318 0.57 -7.97 -14.26
C ILE A 318 1.58 -8.38 -13.18
N GLN A 319 1.21 -8.34 -11.89
CA GLN A 319 2.09 -8.75 -10.79
C GLN A 319 2.49 -10.23 -10.87
N LEU A 320 1.52 -11.11 -11.16
CA LEU A 320 1.76 -12.55 -11.25
C LEU A 320 2.50 -12.96 -12.53
N PHE A 321 2.17 -12.33 -13.66
CA PHE A 321 2.63 -12.81 -14.96
C PHE A 321 3.68 -11.93 -15.64
N ALA A 322 3.76 -10.64 -15.35
CA ALA A 322 4.59 -9.72 -16.13
C ALA A 322 5.66 -8.98 -15.34
N THR A 323 5.46 -8.66 -14.06
CA THR A 323 6.31 -7.70 -13.33
C THR A 323 7.77 -8.14 -13.26
N ALA A 324 8.06 -9.36 -12.78
CA ALA A 324 9.42 -9.88 -12.71
C ALA A 324 10.05 -10.00 -14.12
N ARG A 325 9.30 -10.57 -15.07
CA ARG A 325 9.74 -10.76 -16.46
C ARG A 325 10.09 -9.46 -17.17
N LEU A 326 9.32 -8.39 -16.92
CA LEU A 326 9.57 -7.07 -17.49
C LEU A 326 10.85 -6.46 -16.94
N VAL A 327 11.05 -6.54 -15.62
CA VAL A 327 12.25 -5.99 -14.97
C VAL A 327 13.50 -6.77 -15.38
N GLU A 328 13.44 -8.10 -15.44
CA GLU A 328 14.56 -8.95 -15.87
C GLU A 328 14.92 -8.73 -17.34
N ARG A 329 13.91 -8.65 -18.22
CA ARG A 329 14.12 -8.53 -19.68
C ARG A 329 14.49 -7.12 -20.13
N PHE A 330 13.84 -6.10 -19.60
CA PHE A 330 13.98 -4.71 -20.08
C PHE A 330 14.79 -3.81 -19.14
N GLY A 331 15.04 -4.26 -17.91
CA GLY A 331 15.71 -3.47 -16.87
C GLY A 331 14.82 -2.40 -16.26
N LEU A 332 15.22 -1.92 -15.08
CA LEU A 332 14.45 -0.95 -14.29
C LEU A 332 14.14 0.36 -15.04
N ALA A 333 15.08 0.88 -15.84
CA ALA A 333 14.92 2.13 -16.58
C ALA A 333 13.75 2.10 -17.58
N ARG A 334 13.65 1.04 -18.38
CA ARG A 334 12.58 0.90 -19.37
C ARG A 334 11.24 0.60 -18.70
N THR A 335 11.24 -0.19 -17.63
CA THR A 335 10.04 -0.46 -16.84
C THR A 335 9.45 0.80 -16.21
N LEU A 336 10.29 1.69 -15.66
CA LEU A 336 9.85 2.98 -15.12
C LEU A 336 9.36 3.96 -16.20
N ALA A 337 9.89 3.87 -17.42
CA ALA A 337 9.50 4.72 -18.55
C ALA A 337 8.20 4.26 -19.25
N LEU A 338 7.83 2.99 -19.13
CA LEU A 338 6.67 2.39 -19.81
C LEU A 338 5.34 3.05 -19.40
N VAL A 339 5.10 3.20 -18.09
CA VAL A 339 3.84 3.79 -17.59
C VAL A 339 3.67 5.25 -18.04
N PRO A 340 4.68 6.14 -17.89
CA PRO A 340 4.62 7.48 -18.46
C PRO A 340 4.33 7.53 -19.96
N ALA A 341 4.94 6.64 -20.75
CA ALA A 341 4.70 6.57 -22.19
C ALA A 341 3.23 6.26 -22.52
N LEU A 342 2.66 5.25 -21.84
CA LEU A 342 1.24 4.89 -21.99
C LEU A 342 0.31 6.03 -21.54
N VAL A 343 0.68 6.76 -20.50
CA VAL A 343 -0.07 7.93 -20.02
C VAL A 343 -0.01 9.09 -21.01
N ALA A 344 1.13 9.35 -21.66
CA ALA A 344 1.25 10.36 -22.70
C ALA A 344 0.33 10.06 -23.90
N VAL A 345 0.30 8.80 -24.35
CA VAL A 345 -0.64 8.34 -25.38
C VAL A 345 -2.09 8.50 -24.90
N GLY A 346 -2.37 8.18 -23.64
CA GLY A 346 -3.69 8.36 -23.05
C GLY A 346 -4.17 9.82 -23.04
N PHE A 347 -3.29 10.78 -22.73
CA PHE A 347 -3.62 12.20 -22.81
C PHE A 347 -3.83 12.69 -24.25
N LEU A 348 -3.05 12.19 -25.21
CA LEU A 348 -3.30 12.48 -26.63
C LEU A 348 -4.67 11.97 -27.07
N ALA A 349 -5.04 10.75 -26.69
CA ALA A 349 -6.35 10.18 -26.96
C ALA A 349 -7.48 11.01 -26.33
N LEU A 350 -7.32 11.47 -25.08
CA LEU A 350 -8.28 12.35 -24.41
C LEU A 350 -8.39 13.73 -25.05
N ALA A 351 -7.29 14.27 -25.57
CA ALA A 351 -7.30 15.54 -26.29
C ALA A 351 -8.09 15.44 -27.61
N THR A 352 -8.08 14.27 -28.25
CA THR A 352 -8.86 14.03 -29.48
C THR A 352 -10.31 13.62 -29.22
N ALA A 353 -10.54 12.81 -28.18
CA ALA A 353 -11.82 12.21 -27.88
C ALA A 353 -12.04 12.13 -26.35
N PRO A 354 -12.57 13.20 -25.72
CA PRO A 354 -12.83 13.25 -24.27
C PRO A 354 -14.09 12.44 -23.92
N ALA A 355 -14.04 11.12 -24.14
CA ALA A 355 -15.14 10.20 -23.91
C ALA A 355 -14.94 9.33 -22.65
N LEU A 356 -16.05 8.88 -22.06
CA LEU A 356 -16.06 8.04 -20.85
C LEU A 356 -15.20 6.78 -21.00
N ALA A 357 -15.32 6.09 -22.13
CA ALA A 357 -14.53 4.88 -22.41
C ALA A 357 -13.02 5.17 -22.46
N VAL A 358 -12.61 6.28 -23.08
CA VAL A 358 -11.21 6.68 -23.20
C VAL A 358 -10.63 6.98 -21.82
N ILE A 359 -11.30 7.80 -20.99
CA ILE A 359 -10.81 8.13 -19.65
C ILE A 359 -10.79 6.89 -18.74
N ALA A 360 -11.78 6.01 -18.83
CA ALA A 360 -11.81 4.75 -18.09
C ALA A 360 -10.62 3.86 -18.45
N THR A 361 -10.34 3.64 -19.74
CA THR A 361 -9.18 2.86 -20.20
C THR A 361 -7.86 3.47 -19.73
N VAL A 362 -7.68 4.79 -19.90
CA VAL A 362 -6.46 5.48 -19.47
C VAL A 362 -6.26 5.35 -17.95
N GLN A 363 -7.33 5.46 -17.16
CA GLN A 363 -7.25 5.32 -15.70
C GLN A 363 -6.92 3.90 -15.26
N VAL A 364 -7.51 2.88 -15.88
CA VAL A 364 -7.17 1.47 -15.62
C VAL A 364 -5.70 1.22 -15.95
N VAL A 365 -5.23 1.60 -17.15
CA VAL A 365 -3.84 1.40 -17.59
C VAL A 365 -2.86 2.13 -16.68
N ARG A 366 -3.09 3.42 -16.39
CA ARG A 366 -2.22 4.21 -15.51
C ARG A 366 -2.15 3.61 -14.12
N ARG A 367 -3.29 3.32 -13.50
CA ARG A 367 -3.35 2.86 -12.12
C ARG A 367 -2.77 1.45 -11.98
N ALA A 368 -3.11 0.54 -12.89
CA ALA A 368 -2.54 -0.80 -12.90
C ALA A 368 -1.02 -0.77 -13.16
N GLY A 369 -0.57 0.04 -14.13
CA GLY A 369 0.86 0.26 -14.38
C GLY A 369 1.57 0.84 -13.15
N ASN A 370 0.95 1.79 -12.44
CA ASN A 370 1.52 2.33 -11.21
C ASN A 370 1.63 1.27 -10.10
N TYR A 371 0.56 0.53 -9.82
CA TYR A 371 0.54 -0.44 -8.74
C TYR A 371 1.39 -1.69 -9.03
N ALA A 372 1.44 -2.14 -10.27
CA ALA A 372 2.18 -3.33 -10.67
C ALA A 372 3.65 -3.05 -11.00
N LEU A 373 3.98 -1.88 -11.57
CA LEU A 373 5.32 -1.60 -12.09
C LEU A 373 5.99 -0.39 -11.42
N ALA A 374 5.37 0.79 -11.47
CA ALA A 374 6.04 2.02 -11.06
C ALA A 374 6.30 2.07 -9.55
N ARG A 375 5.35 1.61 -8.72
CA ARG A 375 5.50 1.56 -7.26
C ARG A 375 6.58 0.56 -6.83
N PRO A 376 6.60 -0.71 -7.28
CA PRO A 376 7.73 -1.61 -7.02
C PRO A 376 9.06 -1.06 -7.56
N GLY A 377 9.08 -0.51 -8.77
CA GLY A 377 10.28 0.10 -9.35
C GLY A 377 10.81 1.28 -8.53
N ARG A 378 9.92 2.13 -7.98
CA ARG A 378 10.30 3.17 -7.01
C ARG A 378 10.96 2.60 -5.75
N GLU A 379 10.43 1.50 -5.20
CA GLU A 379 11.04 0.87 -4.03
C GLU A 379 12.44 0.33 -4.34
N MET A 380 12.66 -0.19 -5.55
CA MET A 380 13.98 -0.58 -6.04
C MET A 380 14.94 0.62 -6.12
N LEU A 381 14.47 1.82 -6.51
CA LEU A 381 15.33 3.01 -6.56
C LEU A 381 15.96 3.36 -5.19
N PHE A 382 15.31 3.00 -4.08
CA PHE A 382 15.81 3.23 -2.73
C PHE A 382 16.76 2.13 -2.21
N THR A 383 17.05 1.08 -2.98
CA THR A 383 17.99 0.03 -2.53
C THR A 383 19.46 0.46 -2.61
N VAL A 384 19.76 1.48 -3.42
CA VAL A 384 21.11 2.03 -3.64
C VAL A 384 21.35 3.34 -2.87
N VAL A 385 20.56 3.58 -1.82
CA VAL A 385 20.61 4.77 -0.97
C VAL A 385 20.89 4.32 0.46
N SER A 386 21.66 5.10 1.22
CA SER A 386 21.98 4.75 2.61
C SER A 386 20.70 4.63 3.45
N ARG A 387 20.75 3.81 4.52
CA ARG A 387 19.60 3.57 5.40
C ARG A 387 19.06 4.87 6.02
N MET A 388 19.97 5.76 6.42
CA MET A 388 19.64 7.05 7.03
C MET A 388 18.97 8.01 6.04
N GLU A 389 19.53 8.16 4.83
CA GLU A 389 18.93 9.00 3.78
C GLU A 389 17.57 8.45 3.34
N LYS A 390 17.45 7.12 3.16
CA LYS A 390 16.19 6.46 2.81
C LYS A 390 15.10 6.77 3.83
N TYR A 391 15.42 6.68 5.11
CA TYR A 391 14.45 6.90 6.18
C TYR A 391 13.94 8.36 6.20
N LYS A 392 14.86 9.34 6.19
CA LYS A 392 14.53 10.77 6.22
C LYS A 392 13.78 11.22 4.96
N ALA A 393 14.25 10.79 3.79
CA ALA A 393 13.67 11.19 2.51
C ALA A 393 12.29 10.56 2.27
N LYS A 394 12.09 9.29 2.65
CA LYS A 394 10.84 8.57 2.34
C LYS A 394 9.62 9.18 3.01
N ASN A 395 9.72 9.57 4.29
CA ASN A 395 8.61 10.22 4.98
C ASN A 395 8.25 11.57 4.34
N PHE A 396 9.26 12.41 4.04
CA PHE A 396 9.05 13.67 3.33
C PHE A 396 8.42 13.47 1.94
N ILE A 397 8.90 12.48 1.18
CA ILE A 397 8.40 12.17 -0.15
C ILE A 397 6.94 11.69 -0.11
N ASP A 398 6.62 10.73 0.76
CA ASP A 398 5.29 10.11 0.78
C ASP A 398 4.22 11.03 1.38
N THR A 399 4.59 11.95 2.28
CA THR A 399 3.66 12.94 2.85
C THR A 399 3.66 14.24 2.06
N VAL A 400 4.79 14.96 2.00
CA VAL A 400 4.83 16.33 1.46
C VAL A 400 4.81 16.33 -0.06
N VAL A 401 5.68 15.55 -0.71
CA VAL A 401 5.78 15.57 -2.18
C VAL A 401 4.55 14.94 -2.82
N TYR A 402 4.09 13.80 -2.30
CA TYR A 402 2.94 13.10 -2.87
C TYR A 402 1.64 13.89 -2.63
N ARG A 403 1.28 14.17 -1.35
CA ARG A 403 -0.01 14.81 -1.03
C ARG A 403 -0.02 16.30 -1.35
N GLY A 404 1.10 16.99 -1.11
CA GLY A 404 1.26 18.38 -1.53
C GLY A 404 1.25 18.50 -3.05
N GLY A 405 1.85 17.53 -3.75
CA GLY A 405 1.78 17.44 -5.21
C GLY A 405 0.35 17.33 -5.72
N ASP A 406 -0.49 16.48 -5.10
CA ASP A 406 -1.90 16.39 -5.49
C ASP A 406 -2.64 17.73 -5.32
N ALA A 407 -2.40 18.45 -4.21
CA ALA A 407 -3.03 19.75 -3.95
C ALA A 407 -2.57 20.84 -4.93
N VAL A 408 -1.26 20.94 -5.18
CA VAL A 408 -0.69 21.88 -6.17
C VAL A 408 -1.21 21.58 -7.57
N ALA A 409 -1.29 20.30 -7.95
CA ALA A 409 -1.82 19.89 -9.24
C ALA A 409 -3.31 20.24 -9.39
N GLY A 410 -4.11 20.12 -8.33
CA GLY A 410 -5.51 20.55 -8.34
C GLY A 410 -5.66 22.04 -8.65
N TRP A 411 -4.84 22.88 -8.01
CA TRP A 411 -4.81 24.33 -8.31
C TRP A 411 -4.25 24.64 -9.70
N ALA A 412 -3.24 23.90 -10.15
CA ALA A 412 -2.73 24.05 -11.52
C ALA A 412 -3.82 23.73 -12.55
N PHE A 413 -4.56 22.63 -12.38
CA PHE A 413 -5.68 22.28 -13.25
C PHE A 413 -6.79 23.34 -13.19
N ALA A 414 -7.16 23.81 -12.00
CA ALA A 414 -8.15 24.88 -11.84
C ALA A 414 -7.71 26.18 -12.53
N GLY A 415 -6.43 26.53 -12.46
CA GLY A 415 -5.85 27.68 -13.16
C GLY A 415 -5.89 27.54 -14.68
N LEU A 416 -5.59 26.35 -15.23
CA LEU A 416 -5.72 26.08 -16.67
C LEU A 416 -7.18 26.18 -17.13
N SER A 417 -8.11 25.64 -16.33
CA SER A 417 -9.55 25.74 -16.60
C SER A 417 -10.04 27.19 -16.56
N ALA A 418 -9.59 27.98 -15.58
CA ALA A 418 -9.91 29.41 -15.48
C ALA A 418 -9.34 30.23 -16.64
N ALA A 419 -8.19 29.81 -17.19
CA ALA A 419 -7.62 30.38 -18.41
C ALA A 419 -8.33 29.93 -19.70
N GLY A 420 -9.39 29.12 -19.61
CA GLY A 420 -10.21 28.70 -20.75
C GLY A 420 -9.70 27.48 -21.51
N LEU A 421 -8.68 26.76 -21.01
CA LEU A 421 -8.09 25.62 -21.74
C LEU A 421 -9.02 24.38 -21.81
N GLY A 422 -10.11 24.33 -21.05
CA GLY A 422 -11.06 23.21 -21.03
C GLY A 422 -10.39 21.83 -20.82
N LEU A 423 -11.12 20.75 -21.09
CA LEU A 423 -10.58 19.38 -20.98
C LEU A 423 -9.48 19.12 -22.01
N ARG A 424 -9.70 19.53 -23.26
CA ARG A 424 -8.77 19.29 -24.37
C ARG A 424 -7.43 20.00 -24.18
N GLY A 425 -7.44 21.29 -23.84
CA GLY A 425 -6.21 22.04 -23.61
C GLY A 425 -5.45 21.53 -22.38
N SER A 426 -6.17 21.19 -21.30
CA SER A 426 -5.55 20.57 -20.12
C SER A 426 -4.90 19.22 -20.44
N ALA A 427 -5.53 18.40 -21.29
CA ALA A 427 -4.95 17.14 -21.76
C ALA A 427 -3.70 17.37 -22.62
N LEU A 428 -3.69 18.37 -23.51
CA LEU A 428 -2.51 18.72 -24.30
C LEU A 428 -1.34 19.23 -23.45
N VAL A 429 -1.61 20.02 -22.40
CA VAL A 429 -0.59 20.46 -21.43
C VAL A 429 -0.02 19.28 -20.62
N ALA A 430 -0.82 18.24 -20.38
CA ALA A 430 -0.37 17.05 -19.68
C ALA A 430 0.59 16.17 -20.50
N VAL A 431 0.54 16.23 -21.84
CA VAL A 431 1.44 15.44 -22.71
C VAL A 431 2.93 15.76 -22.46
N PRO A 432 3.42 17.01 -22.53
CA PRO A 432 4.82 17.30 -22.25
C PRO A 432 5.21 16.96 -20.81
N LEU A 433 4.30 17.07 -19.83
CA LEU A 433 4.54 16.62 -18.47
C LEU A 433 4.71 15.09 -18.37
N ALA A 434 3.93 14.32 -19.12
CA ALA A 434 4.07 12.87 -19.22
C ALA A 434 5.37 12.44 -19.93
N LEU A 435 5.81 13.18 -20.95
CA LEU A 435 7.10 12.97 -21.60
C LEU A 435 8.27 13.33 -20.68
N ALA A 436 8.17 14.42 -19.91
CA ALA A 436 9.15 14.73 -18.87
C ALA A 436 9.21 13.62 -17.82
N TRP A 437 8.06 13.08 -17.41
CA TRP A 437 7.98 11.97 -16.46
C TRP A 437 8.66 10.70 -17.00
N LEU A 438 8.49 10.41 -18.29
CA LEU A 438 9.19 9.33 -18.99
C LEU A 438 10.70 9.52 -18.92
N VAL A 439 11.20 10.69 -19.30
CA VAL A 439 12.64 11.01 -19.31
C VAL A 439 13.24 10.87 -17.92
N VAL A 440 12.58 11.41 -16.89
CA VAL A 440 13.03 11.32 -15.50
C VAL A 440 13.02 9.86 -15.03
N GLY A 441 11.98 9.08 -15.33
CA GLY A 441 11.90 7.66 -14.98
C GLY A 441 13.02 6.83 -15.60
N TYR A 442 13.29 7.06 -16.89
CA TYR A 442 14.38 6.41 -17.61
C TYR A 442 15.75 6.79 -17.02
N TRP A 443 15.97 8.08 -16.78
CA TRP A 443 17.20 8.60 -16.16
C TRP A 443 17.45 8.00 -14.78
N LEU A 444 16.43 7.95 -13.92
CA LEU A 444 16.51 7.34 -12.58
C LEU A 444 16.90 5.87 -12.65
N GLY A 445 16.26 5.09 -13.53
CA GLY A 445 16.60 3.68 -13.67
C GLY A 445 18.03 3.44 -14.19
N ARG A 446 18.54 4.29 -15.09
CA ARG A 446 19.95 4.22 -15.53
C ARG A 446 20.92 4.57 -14.40
N ARG A 447 20.60 5.59 -13.61
CA ARG A 447 21.44 6.01 -12.48
C ARG A 447 21.47 4.96 -11.37
N HIS A 448 20.33 4.29 -11.13
CA HIS A 448 20.23 3.15 -10.23
C HIS A 448 21.17 2.02 -10.65
N GLN A 449 21.13 1.60 -11.93
CA GLN A 449 22.02 0.56 -12.45
C GLN A 449 23.50 0.90 -12.27
N GLY A 450 23.89 2.15 -12.53
CA GLY A 450 25.26 2.60 -12.31
C GLY A 450 25.69 2.56 -10.84
N ARG A 451 24.80 2.95 -9.92
CA ARG A 451 25.06 2.89 -8.47
C ARG A 451 25.08 1.46 -7.92
N ALA A 452 24.22 0.59 -8.46
CA ALA A 452 24.18 -0.82 -8.07
C ALA A 452 25.50 -1.54 -8.42
N ARG A 453 26.03 -1.28 -9.62
CA ARG A 453 27.32 -1.84 -10.06
C ARG A 453 28.49 -1.39 -9.18
N ALA A 454 28.57 -0.09 -8.87
CA ALA A 454 29.61 0.44 -7.98
C ALA A 454 29.56 -0.20 -6.58
N LEU A 455 28.35 -0.45 -6.05
CA LEU A 455 28.18 -1.14 -4.77
C LEU A 455 28.62 -2.61 -4.83
N GLU A 456 28.35 -3.30 -5.94
CA GLU A 456 28.81 -4.67 -6.17
C GLU A 456 30.34 -4.76 -6.27
N GLU A 457 30.98 -3.77 -6.90
CA GLU A 457 32.43 -3.64 -7.00
C GLU A 457 33.07 -3.40 -5.62
N ASP A 458 32.58 -2.44 -4.83
CA ASP A 458 33.04 -2.20 -3.45
C ASP A 458 32.96 -3.46 -2.57
N ILE A 459 31.85 -4.22 -2.67
CA ILE A 459 31.68 -5.47 -1.91
C ILE A 459 32.68 -6.53 -2.36
N ARG A 460 33.02 -6.56 -3.66
CA ARG A 460 33.99 -7.51 -4.21
C ARG A 460 35.40 -7.18 -3.77
N ASP A 461 35.78 -5.91 -3.77
CA ASP A 461 37.11 -5.45 -3.34
C ASP A 461 37.35 -5.73 -1.85
N VAL A 462 36.35 -5.49 -0.99
CA VAL A 462 36.42 -5.84 0.44
C VAL A 462 36.53 -7.34 0.70
N ARG A 463 36.03 -8.18 -0.21
CA ARG A 463 36.10 -9.65 -0.11
C ARG A 463 37.33 -10.26 -0.78
N SER A 464 38.14 -9.47 -1.48
CA SER A 464 39.39 -9.96 -2.04
C SER A 464 40.36 -10.28 -0.89
N PRO A 465 40.95 -11.49 -0.83
CA PRO A 465 41.96 -11.78 0.18
C PRO A 465 43.15 -10.86 -0.02
N LEU A 466 43.64 -10.26 1.08
CA LEU A 466 44.89 -9.49 1.08
C LEU A 466 45.97 -10.32 0.39
N PRO A 467 46.78 -9.75 -0.51
CA PRO A 467 47.89 -10.48 -1.10
C PRO A 467 48.76 -11.01 0.03
N GLU A 468 49.00 -12.32 0.05
CA GLU A 468 49.97 -12.94 0.95
C GLU A 468 51.29 -12.21 0.73
N THR A 469 51.67 -11.39 1.72
CA THR A 469 52.98 -10.74 1.76
C THR A 469 53.99 -11.87 1.96
N SER A 470 54.59 -12.26 0.84
CA SER A 470 55.73 -13.19 0.73
C SER A 470 56.95 -12.69 1.47
#